data_AF-A0A959ADH3-F1
#
_entry.id   AF-A0A959ADH3-F1
#
_cell.length_a   1.000
_cell.length_b   1.000
_cell.length_c   1.000
_cell.angle_alpha   90.00
_cell.angle_beta   90.00
_cell.angle_gamma   90.00
#
_symmetry.space_group_name_H-M   'P 1'
#
loop_
_entity.id
_entity.type
_entity.pdbx_description
1 polymer ?
#
loop_
_entity_poly.entity_id
_entity_poly.type
_entity_poly.pdbx_seq_one_letter_code
_entity_poly.pdbx_strand_id
1 'polypeptide(L)'
;LRLQKGIARIAFGTYEKHHLKELQIIPVGCNYATGDLARDEAKVNVGEPIFVKDYWEAYQANPNGAILQLCTDIRDNLLELCYHIEDPEDDGLADNLLELWRNDHPAKVLPIEERTNGRFLQEKALLNGLNAMQAEPKKNLRSRTSAYFETLSKSGISDEVLMRSGQGSWLWFLFLVIGFVPFLVGHILSWPFITLASNIARSKVKKREFRTSVLMGVTFVGSIILYMLLIPVAIFISWKFVLIFVLLYPFLCGFSVVWSERLRLWKGARKALKHPARANLLQLRKAVQYESTLGIA
;
A
#
# COMPACT_ATOMS: atom_id res chain seq x y z
N LEU A 1 -13.50 -15.16 2.74
CA LEU A 1 -14.39 -13.97 2.68
C LEU A 1 -15.83 -14.36 3.00
N ARG A 2 -16.52 -13.71 3.96
CA ARG A 2 -17.95 -13.96 4.27
C ARG A 2 -18.78 -12.72 3.98
N LEU A 3 -19.62 -12.77 2.95
CA LEU A 3 -20.53 -11.67 2.62
C LEU A 3 -21.80 -11.71 3.46
N GLN A 4 -22.27 -10.53 3.84
CA GLN A 4 -23.55 -10.37 4.54
C GLN A 4 -24.70 -10.35 3.54
N LYS A 5 -25.79 -11.07 3.85
CA LYS A 5 -27.01 -11.14 3.02
C LYS A 5 -27.74 -9.79 2.84
N GLY A 6 -27.35 -8.76 3.59
CA GLY A 6 -27.97 -7.44 3.54
C GLY A 6 -27.89 -6.80 2.15
N ILE A 7 -26.77 -6.97 1.45
CA ILE A 7 -26.57 -6.42 0.10
C ILE A 7 -27.63 -6.98 -0.86
N ALA A 8 -27.79 -8.31 -0.90
CA ALA A 8 -28.77 -8.97 -1.75
C ALA A 8 -30.22 -8.59 -1.38
N ARG A 9 -30.54 -8.48 -0.08
CA ARG A 9 -31.88 -8.05 0.37
C ARG A 9 -32.23 -6.63 -0.07
N ILE A 10 -31.28 -5.71 0.00
CA ILE A 10 -31.47 -4.34 -0.49
C ILE A 10 -31.66 -4.35 -2.00
N ALA A 11 -30.81 -5.09 -2.73
CA ALA A 11 -30.88 -5.19 -4.18
C ALA A 11 -32.25 -5.73 -4.65
N PHE A 12 -32.68 -6.89 -4.13
CA PHE A 12 -33.97 -7.47 -4.49
C PHE A 12 -35.15 -6.61 -4.02
N GLY A 13 -35.10 -6.04 -2.81
CA GLY A 13 -36.17 -5.18 -2.31
C GLY A 13 -36.33 -3.89 -3.12
N THR A 14 -35.23 -3.32 -3.62
CA THR A 14 -35.26 -2.19 -4.56
C THR A 14 -35.80 -2.62 -5.93
N TYR A 15 -35.37 -3.77 -6.43
CA TYR A 15 -35.82 -4.28 -7.73
C TYR A 15 -37.31 -4.64 -7.73
N GLU A 16 -37.83 -5.20 -6.64
CA GLU A 16 -39.25 -5.52 -6.45
C GLU A 16 -40.13 -4.27 -6.48
N LYS A 17 -39.67 -3.17 -5.85
CA LYS A 17 -40.45 -1.92 -5.77
C LYS A 17 -40.45 -1.10 -7.05
N HIS A 18 -39.34 -1.13 -7.80
CA HIS A 18 -39.10 -0.15 -8.87
C HIS A 18 -38.80 -0.78 -10.23
N HIS A 19 -38.57 -2.10 -10.30
CA HIS A 19 -38.27 -2.85 -11.54
C HIS A 19 -37.18 -2.19 -12.41
N LEU A 20 -36.16 -1.64 -11.77
CA LEU A 20 -35.06 -0.94 -12.42
C LEU A 20 -34.20 -1.95 -13.20
N LYS A 21 -34.39 -2.01 -14.53
CA LYS A 21 -33.65 -2.93 -15.43
C LYS A 21 -32.13 -2.74 -15.40
N GLU A 22 -31.66 -1.58 -14.97
CA GLU A 22 -30.23 -1.23 -14.88
C GLU A 22 -29.70 -1.32 -13.45
N LEU A 23 -30.47 -1.86 -12.49
CA LEU A 23 -29.99 -2.06 -11.14
C LEU A 23 -28.86 -3.10 -11.16
N GLN A 24 -27.67 -2.65 -10.78
CA GLN A 24 -26.44 -3.41 -10.83
C GLN A 24 -25.69 -3.30 -9.51
N ILE A 25 -24.92 -4.35 -9.22
CA ILE A 25 -23.94 -4.39 -8.15
C ILE A 25 -22.57 -4.44 -8.82
N ILE A 26 -21.70 -3.47 -8.54
CA ILE A 26 -20.35 -3.41 -9.11
C ILE A 26 -19.36 -3.81 -8.00
N PRO A 27 -18.71 -4.98 -8.09
CA PRO A 27 -17.67 -5.38 -7.14
C PRO A 27 -16.43 -4.49 -7.31
N VAL A 28 -15.87 -4.01 -6.19
CA VAL A 28 -14.63 -3.22 -6.18
C VAL A 28 -13.69 -3.78 -5.14
N GLY A 29 -12.51 -4.23 -5.58
CA GLY A 29 -11.43 -4.70 -4.71
C GLY A 29 -10.43 -3.60 -4.41
N CYS A 30 -10.15 -3.36 -3.13
CA CYS A 30 -9.18 -2.36 -2.67
C CYS A 30 -8.04 -3.07 -1.92
N ASN A 31 -6.86 -3.13 -2.53
CA ASN A 31 -5.69 -3.82 -1.99
C ASN A 31 -4.61 -2.80 -1.60
N TYR A 32 -4.18 -2.84 -0.35
CA TYR A 32 -3.09 -1.99 0.13
C TYR A 32 -1.80 -2.81 0.20
N ALA A 33 -0.66 -2.20 -0.18
CA ALA A 33 0.62 -2.82 0.10
C ALA A 33 0.89 -2.87 1.62
N THR A 34 0.59 -1.78 2.33
CA THR A 34 0.57 -1.62 3.79
C THR A 34 -0.54 -0.63 4.16
N GLY A 35 -1.50 -1.04 4.98
CA GLY A 35 -2.70 -0.25 5.27
C GLY A 35 -2.50 0.94 6.22
N ASP A 36 -1.31 1.13 6.80
CA ASP A 36 -1.08 2.10 7.86
C ASP A 36 0.11 3.04 7.66
N LEU A 37 0.81 2.91 6.52
CA LEU A 37 1.91 3.79 6.16
C LEU A 37 1.44 4.85 5.17
N ALA A 38 2.00 6.05 5.31
CA ALA A 38 1.80 7.10 4.32
C ALA A 38 2.66 6.82 3.08
N ARG A 39 2.22 7.32 1.91
CA ARG A 39 2.91 7.15 0.62
C ARG A 39 3.09 5.69 0.21
N ASP A 40 2.10 4.87 0.54
CA ASP A 40 2.06 3.49 0.08
C ASP A 40 1.12 3.31 -1.12
N GLU A 41 1.24 2.16 -1.77
CA GLU A 41 0.47 1.78 -2.94
C GLU A 41 -0.91 1.25 -2.54
N ALA A 42 -1.96 1.84 -3.13
CA ALA A 42 -3.31 1.29 -3.12
C ALA A 42 -3.68 0.86 -4.55
N LYS A 43 -4.08 -0.39 -4.71
CA LYS A 43 -4.51 -0.99 -5.97
C LYS A 43 -6.01 -1.17 -5.93
N VAL A 44 -6.73 -0.46 -6.81
CA VAL A 44 -8.20 -0.50 -6.91
C VAL A 44 -8.58 -1.21 -8.20
N ASN A 45 -9.23 -2.37 -8.08
CA ASN A 45 -9.71 -3.15 -9.21
C ASN A 45 -11.24 -3.12 -9.22
N VAL A 46 -11.83 -2.78 -10.37
CA VAL A 46 -13.28 -2.76 -10.56
C VAL A 46 -13.65 -3.98 -11.39
N GLY A 47 -14.59 -4.78 -10.89
CA GLY A 47 -15.10 -5.96 -11.58
C GLY A 47 -16.27 -5.66 -12.51
N GLU A 48 -16.74 -6.73 -13.15
CA GLU A 48 -17.90 -6.65 -14.03
C GLU A 48 -19.18 -6.37 -13.22
N PRO A 49 -20.10 -5.54 -13.76
CA PRO A 49 -21.39 -5.33 -13.13
C PRO A 49 -22.24 -6.60 -13.08
N ILE A 50 -22.83 -6.88 -11.91
CA ILE A 50 -23.78 -7.97 -11.69
C ILE A 50 -25.19 -7.38 -11.72
N PHE A 51 -25.99 -7.72 -12.73
CA PHE A 51 -27.35 -7.21 -12.86
C PHE A 51 -28.32 -7.99 -11.96
N VAL A 52 -29.11 -7.27 -11.16
CA VAL A 52 -30.07 -7.88 -10.23
C VAL A 52 -31.20 -8.60 -10.97
N LYS A 53 -31.56 -8.11 -12.17
CA LYS A 53 -32.60 -8.69 -13.01
C LYS A 53 -32.32 -10.16 -13.38
N ASP A 54 -31.05 -10.53 -13.53
CA ASP A 54 -30.64 -11.86 -13.98
C ASP A 54 -30.94 -12.93 -12.90
N TYR A 55 -31.14 -12.49 -11.65
CA TYR A 55 -31.48 -13.34 -10.51
C TYR A 55 -32.96 -13.26 -10.13
N TRP A 56 -33.76 -12.45 -10.84
CA TRP A 56 -35.12 -12.12 -10.43
C TRP A 56 -36.06 -13.31 -10.48
N GLU A 57 -36.02 -14.11 -11.55
CA GLU A 57 -36.86 -15.31 -11.68
C GLU A 57 -36.53 -16.33 -10.58
N ALA A 58 -35.24 -16.54 -10.32
CA ALA A 58 -34.78 -17.41 -9.22
C ALA A 58 -35.23 -16.89 -7.85
N TYR A 59 -35.25 -15.56 -7.66
CA TYR A 59 -35.72 -14.93 -6.43
C TYR A 59 -37.22 -15.11 -6.22
N GLN A 60 -38.03 -14.99 -7.27
CA GLN A 60 -39.48 -15.23 -7.19
C GLN A 60 -39.80 -16.69 -6.82
N ALA A 61 -39.02 -17.65 -7.34
CA ALA A 61 -39.20 -19.06 -7.04
C ALA A 61 -38.70 -19.45 -5.64
N ASN A 62 -37.51 -18.98 -5.26
CA ASN A 62 -36.90 -19.26 -3.96
C ASN A 62 -36.04 -18.07 -3.49
N PRO A 63 -36.62 -17.13 -2.70
CA PRO A 63 -35.92 -15.93 -2.25
C PRO A 63 -34.62 -16.23 -1.49
N ASN A 64 -34.62 -17.26 -0.64
CA ASN A 64 -33.44 -17.62 0.15
C ASN A 64 -32.32 -18.18 -0.72
N GLY A 65 -32.66 -18.99 -1.73
CA GLY A 65 -31.73 -19.54 -2.70
C GLY A 65 -31.08 -18.46 -3.56
N ALA A 66 -31.88 -17.56 -4.13
CA ALA A 66 -31.38 -16.46 -4.96
C ALA A 66 -30.54 -15.45 -4.18
N ILE A 67 -30.90 -15.16 -2.92
CA ILE A 67 -30.07 -14.34 -2.02
C ILE A 67 -28.70 -14.99 -1.82
N LEU A 68 -28.66 -16.30 -1.57
CA LEU A 68 -27.41 -17.01 -1.39
C LEU A 68 -26.59 -17.00 -2.68
N GLN A 69 -27.22 -17.28 -3.82
CA GLN A 69 -26.57 -17.29 -5.13
C GLN A 69 -25.95 -15.92 -5.46
N LEU A 70 -26.73 -14.84 -5.38
CA LEU A 70 -26.22 -13.49 -5.62
C LEU A 70 -25.06 -13.14 -4.67
N CYS A 71 -25.16 -13.53 -3.39
CA CYS A 71 -24.04 -13.33 -2.46
C CYS A 71 -22.80 -14.16 -2.83
N THR A 72 -22.95 -15.38 -3.34
CA THR A 72 -21.83 -16.21 -3.81
C THR A 72 -21.17 -15.56 -5.03
N ASP A 73 -21.95 -15.11 -6.00
CA ASP A 73 -21.39 -14.51 -7.22
C ASP A 73 -20.67 -13.18 -6.92
N ILE A 74 -21.20 -12.36 -6.02
CA ILE A 74 -20.49 -11.17 -5.52
C ILE A 74 -19.20 -11.58 -4.80
N ARG A 75 -19.21 -12.65 -4.00
CA ARG A 75 -18.03 -13.12 -3.26
C ARG A 75 -16.94 -13.52 -4.23
N ASP A 76 -17.28 -14.32 -5.23
CA ASP A 76 -16.30 -14.90 -6.16
C ASP A 76 -15.68 -13.79 -7.03
N ASN A 77 -16.49 -12.81 -7.47
CA ASN A 77 -15.96 -11.61 -8.11
C ASN A 77 -15.00 -10.82 -7.19
N LEU A 78 -15.33 -10.66 -5.90
CA LEU A 78 -14.41 -9.99 -4.95
C LEU A 78 -13.14 -10.79 -4.71
N LEU A 79 -13.20 -12.13 -4.71
CA LEU A 79 -12.02 -12.98 -4.60
C LEU A 79 -11.08 -12.80 -5.80
N GLU A 80 -11.61 -12.51 -6.99
CA GLU A 80 -10.80 -12.15 -8.17
C GLU A 80 -10.18 -10.75 -8.09
N LEU A 81 -10.80 -9.81 -7.39
CA LEU A 81 -10.34 -8.43 -7.32
C LEU A 81 -9.45 -8.13 -6.10
N CYS A 82 -9.44 -9.02 -5.11
CA CYS A 82 -8.71 -8.87 -3.87
C CYS A 82 -7.58 -9.90 -3.71
N TYR A 83 -6.62 -9.58 -2.87
CA TYR A 83 -5.71 -10.55 -2.28
C TYR A 83 -6.47 -11.42 -1.29
N HIS A 84 -6.30 -12.73 -1.41
CA HIS A 84 -6.94 -13.70 -0.53
C HIS A 84 -5.96 -14.81 -0.19
N ILE A 85 -5.73 -15.00 1.11
CA ILE A 85 -5.08 -16.18 1.66
C ILE A 85 -6.19 -17.09 2.18
N GLU A 86 -6.18 -18.36 1.76
CA GLU A 86 -7.20 -19.33 2.13
C GLU A 86 -7.04 -19.81 3.58
N ASP A 87 -5.80 -20.10 3.98
CA ASP A 87 -5.44 -20.51 5.33
C ASP A 87 -4.80 -19.33 6.10
N PRO A 88 -5.42 -18.83 7.19
CA PRO A 88 -4.86 -17.75 7.99
C PRO A 88 -3.43 -18.01 8.53
N GLU A 89 -3.02 -19.28 8.68
CA GLU A 89 -1.65 -19.61 9.09
C GLU A 89 -0.62 -19.17 8.03
N ASP A 90 -1.02 -19.03 6.77
CA ASP A 90 -0.19 -18.58 5.65
C ASP A 90 -0.01 -17.06 5.58
N ASP A 91 -0.74 -16.26 6.35
CA ASP A 91 -0.69 -14.78 6.30
C ASP A 91 0.75 -14.25 6.44
N GLY A 92 1.49 -14.72 7.44
CA GLY A 92 2.87 -14.29 7.65
C GLY A 92 3.83 -14.74 6.55
N LEU A 93 3.56 -15.86 5.89
CA LEU A 93 4.35 -16.29 4.73
C LEU A 93 4.01 -15.45 3.49
N ALA A 94 2.73 -15.19 3.26
CA ALA A 94 2.25 -14.33 2.19
C ALA A 94 2.86 -12.92 2.27
N ASP A 95 2.84 -12.30 3.45
CA ASP A 95 3.43 -10.97 3.67
C ASP A 95 4.93 -10.96 3.32
N ASN A 96 5.67 -11.97 3.78
CA ASN A 96 7.10 -12.10 3.48
C ASN A 96 7.37 -12.26 1.98
N LEU A 97 6.60 -13.11 1.28
CA LEU A 97 6.75 -13.32 -0.16
C LEU A 97 6.39 -12.05 -0.95
N LEU A 98 5.34 -11.35 -0.56
CA LEU A 98 4.96 -10.07 -1.16
C LEU A 98 6.04 -9.00 -0.92
N GLU A 99 6.63 -8.94 0.29
CA GLU A 99 7.74 -8.01 0.58
C GLU A 99 8.93 -8.28 -0.35
N LEU A 100 9.37 -9.54 -0.48
CA LEU A 100 10.46 -9.92 -1.38
C LEU A 100 10.15 -9.52 -2.83
N TRP A 101 8.95 -9.84 -3.30
CA TRP A 101 8.52 -9.53 -4.66
C TRP A 101 8.49 -8.03 -4.92
N ARG A 102 7.95 -7.23 -3.99
CA ARG A 102 7.87 -5.75 -4.11
C ARG A 102 9.24 -5.09 -4.04
N ASN A 103 10.19 -5.67 -3.32
CA ASN A 103 11.57 -5.17 -3.27
C ASN A 103 12.36 -5.48 -4.55
N ASP A 104 12.04 -6.58 -5.24
CA ASP A 104 12.52 -6.87 -6.60
C ASP A 104 11.84 -5.98 -7.66
N HIS A 105 10.58 -5.61 -7.43
CA HIS A 105 9.75 -4.79 -8.32
C HIS A 105 9.34 -3.49 -7.63
N PRO A 106 10.28 -2.56 -7.38
CA PRO A 106 10.00 -1.34 -6.63
C PRO A 106 8.96 -0.47 -7.34
N ALA A 107 8.00 0.07 -6.59
CA ALA A 107 7.08 1.06 -7.11
C ALA A 107 7.84 2.30 -7.60
N LYS A 108 7.38 2.88 -8.71
CA LYS A 108 7.96 4.12 -9.24
C LYS A 108 7.49 5.31 -8.41
N VAL A 109 8.32 6.34 -8.31
CA VAL A 109 7.93 7.60 -7.64
C VAL A 109 6.90 8.36 -8.49
N LEU A 110 6.99 8.23 -9.81
CA LEU A 110 6.10 8.81 -10.80
C LEU A 110 5.84 7.79 -11.93
N PRO A 111 4.64 7.79 -12.54
CA PRO A 111 3.47 8.58 -12.18
C PRO A 111 2.86 8.16 -10.82
N ILE A 112 2.06 9.04 -10.20
CA ILE A 112 1.39 8.76 -8.92
C ILE A 112 0.21 7.79 -9.11
N GLU A 113 -0.47 7.88 -10.25
CA GLU A 113 -1.55 6.98 -10.67
C GLU A 113 -1.05 6.14 -11.84
N GLU A 114 -1.23 4.83 -11.76
CA GLU A 114 -1.02 3.90 -12.85
C GLU A 114 -2.34 3.20 -13.16
N ARG A 115 -2.78 3.24 -14.42
CA ARG A 115 -4.05 2.64 -14.86
C ARG A 115 -3.93 1.19 -15.31
N THR A 116 -2.78 0.58 -15.07
CA THR A 116 -2.53 -0.83 -15.40
C THR A 116 -2.57 -1.66 -14.12
N ASN A 117 -3.00 -2.91 -14.23
CA ASN A 117 -3.11 -3.84 -13.10
C ASN A 117 -1.95 -4.84 -13.03
N GLY A 118 -0.85 -4.63 -13.79
CA GLY A 118 0.23 -5.63 -13.91
C GLY A 118 0.83 -6.07 -12.57
N ARG A 119 1.10 -5.10 -11.67
CA ARG A 119 1.60 -5.39 -10.33
C ARG A 119 0.60 -6.18 -9.49
N PHE A 120 -0.69 -5.82 -9.56
CA PHE A 120 -1.76 -6.56 -8.89
C PHE A 120 -1.81 -8.02 -9.37
N LEU A 121 -1.79 -8.24 -10.68
CA LEU A 121 -1.87 -9.59 -11.26
C LEU A 121 -0.69 -10.46 -10.84
N GLN A 122 0.52 -9.90 -10.79
CA GLN A 122 1.73 -10.62 -10.38
C GLN A 122 1.73 -10.96 -8.88
N GLU A 123 1.35 -10.01 -8.02
CA GLU A 123 1.16 -10.27 -6.59
C GLU A 123 0.04 -11.30 -6.36
N LYS A 124 -1.08 -11.19 -7.08
CA LYS A 124 -2.19 -12.15 -6.99
C LYS A 124 -1.76 -13.54 -7.44
N ALA A 125 -1.02 -13.67 -8.53
CA ALA A 125 -0.51 -14.96 -9.01
C ALA A 125 0.41 -15.63 -7.97
N LEU A 126 1.27 -14.84 -7.30
CA LEU A 126 2.10 -15.32 -6.20
C LEU A 126 1.25 -15.89 -5.04
N LEU A 127 0.20 -15.19 -4.64
CA LEU A 127 -0.69 -15.64 -3.57
C LEU A 127 -1.54 -16.85 -3.96
N ASN A 128 -2.04 -16.89 -5.19
CA ASN A 128 -2.78 -18.04 -5.71
C ASN A 128 -1.87 -19.28 -5.75
N GLY A 129 -0.61 -19.13 -6.16
CA GLY A 129 0.39 -20.19 -6.09
C GLY A 129 0.64 -20.68 -4.67
N LEU A 130 0.72 -19.77 -3.70
CA LEU A 130 0.85 -20.13 -2.29
C LEU A 130 -0.37 -20.92 -1.78
N ASN A 131 -1.60 -20.50 -2.14
CA ASN A 131 -2.82 -21.22 -1.77
C ASN A 131 -2.83 -22.64 -2.34
N ALA A 132 -2.40 -22.81 -3.60
CA ALA A 132 -2.33 -24.10 -4.28
C ALA A 132 -1.16 -25.00 -3.84
N MET A 133 -0.18 -24.47 -3.09
CA MET A 133 1.03 -25.19 -2.72
C MET A 133 0.77 -26.33 -1.73
N GLN A 134 1.39 -27.49 -1.95
CA GLN A 134 1.32 -28.64 -1.05
C GLN A 134 1.96 -28.36 0.32
N ALA A 135 1.51 -29.08 1.35
CA ALA A 135 1.90 -28.83 2.74
C ALA A 135 3.42 -28.93 3.02
N GLU A 136 4.11 -29.94 2.48
CA GLU A 136 5.55 -30.13 2.74
C GLU A 136 6.43 -29.04 2.08
N PRO A 137 6.31 -28.74 0.77
CA PRO A 137 7.01 -27.60 0.15
C PRO A 137 6.71 -26.26 0.86
N LYS A 138 5.44 -26.04 1.23
CA LYS A 138 5.00 -24.83 1.94
C LYS A 138 5.68 -24.70 3.30
N LYS A 139 5.81 -25.80 4.05
CA LYS A 139 6.52 -25.84 5.34
C LYS A 139 8.02 -25.53 5.18
N ASN A 140 8.67 -26.07 4.15
CA ASN A 140 10.07 -25.77 3.85
C ASN A 140 10.27 -24.30 3.47
N LEU A 141 9.40 -23.77 2.59
CA LEU A 141 9.42 -22.37 2.20
C LEU A 141 9.22 -21.44 3.40
N ARG A 142 8.28 -21.77 4.29
CA ARG A 142 8.06 -21.06 5.55
C ARG A 142 9.31 -21.03 6.41
N SER A 143 9.93 -22.19 6.66
CA SER A 143 11.14 -22.29 7.48
C SER A 143 12.29 -21.43 6.93
N ARG A 144 12.56 -21.52 5.61
CA ARG A 144 13.61 -20.72 4.96
C ARG A 144 13.33 -19.22 5.01
N THR A 145 12.07 -18.85 4.77
CA THR A 145 11.65 -17.45 4.80
C THR A 145 11.79 -16.89 6.21
N SER A 146 11.35 -17.62 7.25
CA SER A 146 11.53 -17.22 8.65
C SER A 146 13.01 -17.07 9.00
N ALA A 147 13.87 -18.03 8.64
CA ALA A 147 15.30 -17.96 8.89
C ALA A 147 15.95 -16.74 8.22
N TYR A 148 15.53 -16.42 6.99
CA TYR A 148 15.99 -15.24 6.26
C TYR A 148 15.60 -13.94 6.96
N PHE A 149 14.31 -13.73 7.25
CA PHE A 149 13.81 -12.52 7.89
C PHE A 149 14.30 -12.35 9.34
N GLU A 150 14.49 -13.45 10.08
CA GLU A 150 15.13 -13.41 11.40
C GLU A 150 16.59 -12.96 11.31
N THR A 151 17.34 -13.44 10.31
CA THR A 151 18.74 -13.03 10.10
C THR A 151 18.84 -11.56 9.66
N LEU A 152 17.91 -11.10 8.82
CA LEU A 152 17.77 -9.69 8.44
C LEU A 152 17.54 -8.80 9.68
N SER A 153 16.56 -9.18 10.51
CA SER A 153 16.20 -8.49 11.74
C SER A 153 17.39 -8.40 12.71
N LYS A 154 18.09 -9.52 12.97
CA LYS A 154 19.30 -9.56 13.81
C LYS A 154 20.44 -8.69 13.27
N SER A 155 20.55 -8.56 11.95
CA SER A 155 21.54 -7.70 11.30
C SER A 155 21.13 -6.21 11.29
N GLY A 156 19.87 -5.91 11.63
CA GLY A 156 19.27 -4.58 11.49
C GLY A 156 19.32 -4.07 10.04
N ILE A 157 19.12 -4.97 9.08
CA ILE A 157 19.07 -4.70 7.64
C ILE A 157 17.69 -5.12 7.16
N SER A 158 16.99 -4.29 6.38
CA SER A 158 15.76 -4.69 5.70
C SER A 158 16.07 -5.28 4.32
N ASP A 159 15.15 -6.10 3.78
CA ASP A 159 15.29 -6.62 2.41
C ASP A 159 15.39 -5.48 1.38
N GLU A 160 14.58 -4.42 1.55
CA GLU A 160 14.59 -3.24 0.68
C GLU A 160 16.01 -2.66 0.49
N VAL A 161 16.75 -2.45 1.59
CA VAL A 161 18.09 -1.84 1.51
C VAL A 161 19.16 -2.85 1.07
N LEU A 162 18.94 -4.14 1.30
CA LEU A 162 19.80 -5.21 0.81
C LEU A 162 19.77 -5.26 -0.72
N MET A 163 18.56 -5.22 -1.29
CA MET A 163 18.34 -5.27 -2.74
C MET A 163 18.66 -3.96 -3.44
N ARG A 164 18.42 -2.82 -2.78
CA ARG A 164 18.72 -1.50 -3.32
C ARG A 164 20.12 -0.99 -2.93
N SER A 165 21.13 -1.86 -2.88
CA SER A 165 22.48 -1.46 -2.48
C SER A 165 23.11 -0.37 -3.37
N GLY A 166 22.66 -0.24 -4.63
CA GLY A 166 23.05 0.84 -5.53
C GLY A 166 22.63 2.25 -5.07
N GLN A 167 21.66 2.36 -4.15
CA GLN A 167 21.28 3.64 -3.53
C GLN A 167 22.37 4.21 -2.62
N GLY A 168 23.39 3.43 -2.26
CA GLY A 168 24.55 3.89 -1.49
C GLY A 168 25.64 4.59 -2.33
N SER A 169 25.38 4.86 -3.62
CA SER A 169 26.39 5.41 -4.54
C SER A 169 26.79 6.86 -4.23
N TRP A 170 27.87 7.32 -4.88
CA TRP A 170 28.33 8.70 -4.78
C TRP A 170 27.36 9.71 -5.42
N LEU A 171 26.68 9.33 -6.50
CA LEU A 171 25.65 10.16 -7.14
C LEU A 171 24.51 10.50 -6.17
N TRP A 172 24.02 9.51 -5.42
CA TRP A 172 22.99 9.75 -4.40
C TRP A 172 23.50 10.59 -3.24
N PHE A 173 24.79 10.46 -2.88
CA PHE A 173 25.40 11.35 -1.90
C PHE A 173 25.41 12.81 -2.37
N LEU A 174 25.79 13.09 -3.62
CA LEU A 174 25.75 14.43 -4.20
C LEU A 174 24.32 15.01 -4.22
N PHE A 175 23.33 14.19 -4.61
CA PHE A 175 21.92 14.58 -4.54
C PHE A 175 21.51 14.98 -3.11
N LEU A 176 21.94 14.22 -2.09
CA LEU A 176 21.62 14.53 -0.70
C LEU A 176 22.26 15.85 -0.25
N VAL A 177 23.52 16.10 -0.64
CA VAL A 177 24.24 17.35 -0.29
C VAL A 177 23.60 18.56 -0.97
N ILE A 178 23.38 18.50 -2.29
CA ILE A 178 22.78 19.60 -3.06
C ILE A 178 21.33 19.86 -2.61
N GLY A 179 20.58 18.79 -2.35
CA GLY A 179 19.20 18.85 -1.89
C GLY A 179 19.02 19.27 -0.43
N PHE A 180 20.10 19.43 0.36
CA PHE A 180 19.96 19.64 1.81
C PHE A 180 19.24 20.95 2.16
N VAL A 181 19.55 22.05 1.46
CA VAL A 181 18.93 23.36 1.72
C VAL A 181 17.42 23.35 1.44
N PRO A 182 16.93 22.96 0.24
CA PRO A 182 15.49 22.89 0.00
C PRO A 182 14.78 21.86 0.89
N PHE A 183 15.45 20.75 1.23
CA PHE A 183 14.95 19.81 2.24
C PHE A 183 14.71 20.50 3.59
N LEU A 184 15.70 21.24 4.09
CA LEU A 184 15.64 21.87 5.41
C LEU A 184 14.49 22.87 5.50
N VAL A 185 14.31 23.69 4.46
CA VAL A 185 13.19 24.64 4.37
C VAL A 185 11.85 23.89 4.41
N GLY A 186 11.67 22.87 3.54
CA GLY A 186 10.44 22.09 3.51
C GLY A 186 10.18 21.30 4.80
N HIS A 187 11.23 20.80 5.46
CA HIS A 187 11.14 20.08 6.71
C HIS A 187 10.72 21.01 7.86
N ILE A 188 11.39 22.15 8.04
CA ILE A 188 11.07 23.11 9.11
C ILE A 188 9.61 23.58 9.01
N LEU A 189 9.15 23.88 7.80
CA LEU A 189 7.79 24.39 7.59
C LEU A 189 6.71 23.32 7.85
N SER A 190 6.99 22.06 7.52
CA SER A 190 6.03 20.95 7.70
C SER A 190 6.11 20.30 9.08
N TRP A 191 7.25 20.39 9.76
CA TRP A 191 7.52 19.76 11.06
C TRP A 191 6.47 20.05 12.14
N PRO A 192 6.03 21.30 12.40
CA PRO A 192 5.04 21.56 13.44
C PRO A 192 3.69 20.88 13.15
N PHE A 193 3.26 20.91 11.89
CA PHE A 193 1.99 20.33 11.46
C PHE A 193 2.03 18.80 11.47
N ILE A 194 3.12 18.19 10.99
CA ILE A 194 3.31 16.73 11.03
C ILE A 194 3.40 16.24 12.48
N THR A 195 4.10 16.98 13.35
CA THR A 195 4.22 16.62 14.77
C THR A 195 2.87 16.68 15.47
N LEU A 196 2.12 17.77 15.27
CA LEU A 196 0.77 17.91 15.80
C LEU A 196 -0.15 16.79 15.30
N ALA A 197 -0.14 16.53 13.99
CA ALA A 197 -0.94 15.49 13.35
C ALA A 197 -0.57 14.10 13.87
N SER A 198 0.72 13.81 14.05
CA SER A 198 1.23 12.55 14.60
C SER A 198 0.78 12.35 16.05
N ASN A 199 0.83 13.41 16.86
CA ASN A 199 0.39 13.35 18.26
C ASN A 199 -1.13 13.13 18.36
N ILE A 200 -1.92 13.80 17.53
CA ILE A 200 -3.38 13.58 17.46
C ILE A 200 -3.68 12.16 16.98
N ALA A 201 -3.04 11.71 15.90
CA ALA A 201 -3.24 10.37 15.36
C ALA A 201 -2.92 9.29 16.40
N ARG A 202 -1.81 9.42 17.13
CA ARG A 202 -1.41 8.44 18.16
C ARG A 202 -2.33 8.47 19.39
N SER A 203 -2.79 9.65 19.81
CA SER A 203 -3.58 9.80 21.05
C SER A 203 -5.08 9.60 20.88
N LYS A 204 -5.64 9.88 19.70
CA LYS A 204 -7.09 9.88 19.46
C LYS A 204 -7.58 8.77 18.54
N VAL A 205 -6.71 8.18 17.71
CA VAL A 205 -7.13 7.19 16.71
C VAL A 205 -6.84 5.77 17.21
N LYS A 206 -7.91 5.06 17.59
CA LYS A 206 -7.83 3.67 18.09
C LYS A 206 -7.47 2.65 17.01
N LYS A 207 -8.00 2.85 15.79
CA LYS A 207 -7.86 1.95 14.65
C LYS A 207 -6.68 2.35 13.77
N ARG A 208 -5.81 1.40 13.47
CA ARG A 208 -4.53 1.65 12.78
C ARG A 208 -4.78 2.18 11.36
N GLU A 209 -5.79 1.66 10.69
CA GLU A 209 -6.22 2.01 9.33
C GLU A 209 -6.65 3.48 9.16
N PHE A 210 -7.06 4.17 10.24
CA PHE A 210 -7.46 5.59 10.17
C PHE A 210 -6.33 6.56 10.50
N ARG A 211 -5.16 6.08 10.95
CA ARG A 211 -4.06 6.96 11.37
C ARG A 211 -3.54 7.81 10.23
N THR A 212 -3.34 7.21 9.05
CA THR A 212 -2.86 7.92 7.87
C THR A 212 -3.87 8.96 7.38
N SER A 213 -5.17 8.64 7.38
CA SER A 213 -6.22 9.59 7.01
C SER A 213 -6.27 10.79 7.95
N VAL A 214 -6.13 10.59 9.27
CA VAL A 214 -6.08 11.68 10.25
C VAL A 214 -4.79 12.49 10.11
N LEU A 215 -3.64 11.83 9.87
CA LEU A 215 -2.38 12.50 9.60
C LEU A 215 -2.52 13.45 8.38
N MET A 216 -3.05 12.94 7.27
CA MET A 216 -3.29 13.72 6.06
C MET A 216 -4.29 14.85 6.29
N GLY A 217 -5.41 14.59 6.98
CA GLY A 217 -6.42 15.62 7.26
C GLY A 217 -5.90 16.76 8.13
N VAL A 218 -5.20 16.44 9.22
CA VAL A 218 -4.63 17.47 10.13
C VAL A 218 -3.51 18.24 9.46
N THR A 219 -2.61 17.58 8.71
CA THR A 219 -1.56 18.27 7.96
C THR A 219 -2.14 19.17 6.86
N PHE A 220 -3.21 18.75 6.19
CA PHE A 220 -3.92 19.57 5.21
C PHE A 220 -4.52 20.84 5.85
N VAL A 221 -5.27 20.71 6.94
CA VAL A 221 -5.80 21.88 7.69
C VAL A 221 -4.68 22.77 8.21
N GLY A 222 -3.60 22.17 8.74
CA GLY A 222 -2.41 22.89 9.17
C GLY A 222 -1.77 23.72 8.04
N SER A 223 -1.71 23.16 6.82
CA SER A 223 -1.21 23.89 5.65
C SER A 223 -2.10 25.07 5.25
N ILE A 224 -3.43 24.96 5.40
CA ILE A 224 -4.36 26.08 5.17
C ILE A 224 -4.09 27.20 6.19
N ILE A 225 -3.91 26.85 7.47
CA ILE A 225 -3.57 27.82 8.52
C ILE A 225 -2.24 28.51 8.21
N LEU A 226 -1.22 27.76 7.78
CA LEU A 226 0.06 28.33 7.37
C LEU A 226 -0.14 29.36 6.25
N TYR A 227 -0.91 29.03 5.21
CA TYR A 227 -1.18 29.97 4.13
C TYR A 227 -1.91 31.23 4.62
N MET A 228 -2.87 31.11 5.52
CA MET A 228 -3.55 32.27 6.12
C MET A 228 -2.58 33.17 6.90
N LEU A 229 -1.60 32.60 7.58
CA LEU A 229 -0.57 33.35 8.31
C LEU A 229 0.47 34.01 7.39
N LEU A 230 0.72 33.44 6.21
CA LEU A 230 1.67 33.99 5.23
C LEU A 230 1.11 35.19 4.45
N ILE A 231 -0.21 35.32 4.31
CA ILE A 231 -0.84 36.42 3.58
C ILE A 231 -0.53 37.80 4.19
N PRO A 232 -0.65 38.03 5.51
CA PRO A 232 -0.25 39.31 6.12
C PRO A 232 1.23 39.63 5.94
N VAL A 233 2.10 38.62 6.01
CA VAL A 233 3.55 38.78 5.79
C VAL A 233 3.86 39.27 4.36
N ALA A 234 3.03 38.90 3.38
CA ALA A 234 3.14 39.37 1.99
C ALA A 234 3.01 40.89 1.85
N ILE A 235 2.23 41.51 2.73
CA ILE A 235 1.96 42.95 2.73
C ILE A 235 3.23 43.72 3.16
N PHE A 236 4.02 43.17 4.08
CA PHE A 236 5.19 43.83 4.66
C PHE A 236 6.52 43.54 3.95
N ILE A 237 6.62 42.43 3.22
CA ILE A 237 7.86 42.06 2.50
C ILE A 237 7.76 42.42 1.02
N SER A 238 6.91 41.71 0.29
CA SER A 238 6.58 41.90 -1.12
C SER A 238 5.67 40.74 -1.54
N TRP A 239 4.55 41.07 -2.15
CA TRP A 239 3.59 40.07 -2.62
C TRP A 239 4.19 39.09 -3.63
N LYS A 240 5.21 39.49 -4.41
CA LYS A 240 5.90 38.63 -5.39
C LYS A 240 6.65 37.49 -4.71
N PHE A 241 7.38 37.77 -3.63
CA PHE A 241 8.13 36.76 -2.90
C PHE A 241 7.20 35.79 -2.17
N VAL A 242 6.10 36.28 -1.59
CA VAL A 242 5.11 35.39 -0.97
C VAL A 242 4.38 34.55 -2.00
N LEU A 243 4.02 35.09 -3.17
CA LEU A 243 3.42 34.29 -4.23
C LEU A 243 4.34 33.15 -4.69
N ILE A 244 5.62 33.43 -4.91
CA ILE A 244 6.62 32.41 -5.24
C ILE A 244 6.69 31.36 -4.12
N PHE A 245 6.75 31.79 -2.86
CA PHE A 245 6.84 30.89 -1.73
C PHE A 245 5.59 30.01 -1.57
N VAL A 246 4.39 30.57 -1.74
CA VAL A 246 3.12 29.84 -1.70
C VAL A 246 3.07 28.76 -2.77
N LEU A 247 3.51 29.08 -4.00
CA LEU A 247 3.57 28.11 -5.09
C LEU A 247 4.65 27.05 -4.87
N LEU A 248 5.79 27.39 -4.28
CA LEU A 248 6.89 26.46 -4.01
C LEU A 248 6.68 25.59 -2.77
N TYR A 249 5.92 26.05 -1.78
CA TYR A 249 5.69 25.34 -0.53
C TYR A 249 5.29 23.85 -0.70
N PRO A 250 4.27 23.49 -1.50
CA PRO A 250 3.90 22.09 -1.66
C PRO A 250 5.03 21.25 -2.27
N PHE A 251 5.83 21.83 -3.17
CA PHE A 251 7.00 21.16 -3.75
C PHE A 251 8.13 21.00 -2.73
N LEU A 252 8.40 22.01 -1.89
CA LEU A 252 9.41 21.92 -0.83
C LEU A 252 9.02 20.87 0.22
N CYS A 253 7.75 20.79 0.61
CA CYS A 253 7.26 19.75 1.51
C CYS A 253 7.30 18.36 0.86
N GLY A 254 6.86 18.22 -0.39
CA GLY A 254 6.97 16.95 -1.11
C GLY A 254 8.42 16.49 -1.27
N PHE A 255 9.31 17.43 -1.62
CA PHE A 255 10.74 17.18 -1.74
C PHE A 255 11.38 16.78 -0.39
N SER A 256 10.97 17.40 0.72
CA SER A 256 11.55 17.07 2.03
C SER A 256 11.27 15.61 2.43
N VAL A 257 10.09 15.09 2.09
CA VAL A 257 9.72 13.69 2.30
C VAL A 257 10.56 12.76 1.41
N VAL A 258 10.63 13.04 0.11
CA VAL A 258 11.44 12.23 -0.83
C VAL A 258 12.91 12.24 -0.42
N TRP A 259 13.46 13.39 -0.05
CA TRP A 259 14.84 13.51 0.41
C TRP A 259 15.09 12.68 1.67
N SER A 260 14.15 12.68 2.63
CA SER A 260 14.24 11.88 3.85
C SER A 260 14.23 10.38 3.55
N GLU A 261 13.36 9.92 2.64
CA GLU A 261 13.34 8.54 2.15
C GLU A 261 14.68 8.16 1.51
N ARG A 262 15.25 9.04 0.67
CA ARG A 262 16.56 8.81 0.03
C ARG A 262 17.70 8.77 1.03
N LEU A 263 17.68 9.61 2.06
CA LEU A 263 18.68 9.57 3.13
C LEU A 263 18.63 8.23 3.89
N ARG A 264 17.43 7.76 4.22
CA ARG A 264 17.22 6.45 4.87
C ARG A 264 17.78 5.32 4.00
N LEU A 265 17.43 5.31 2.71
CA LEU A 265 17.90 4.31 1.76
C LEU A 265 19.42 4.36 1.57
N TRP A 266 20.01 5.55 1.46
CA TRP A 266 21.46 5.71 1.30
C TRP A 266 22.22 5.20 2.52
N LYS A 267 21.79 5.59 3.74
CA LYS A 267 22.38 5.11 5.00
C LYS A 267 22.24 3.60 5.14
N GLY A 268 21.05 3.07 4.86
CA GLY A 268 20.76 1.63 4.90
C GLY A 268 21.58 0.84 3.90
N ALA A 269 21.68 1.30 2.65
CA ALA A 269 22.48 0.66 1.61
C ALA A 269 23.97 0.66 1.96
N ARG A 270 24.51 1.77 2.49
CA ARG A 270 25.90 1.85 2.98
C ARG A 270 26.16 0.89 4.14
N LYS A 271 25.21 0.79 5.08
CA LYS A 271 25.28 -0.19 6.18
C LYS A 271 25.28 -1.61 5.62
N ALA A 272 24.33 -1.94 4.74
CA ALA A 272 24.20 -3.26 4.14
C ALA A 272 25.46 -3.67 3.36
N LEU A 273 25.99 -2.79 2.52
CA LEU A 273 27.21 -3.02 1.72
C LEU A 273 28.43 -3.40 2.57
N LYS A 274 28.56 -2.82 3.77
CA LYS A 274 29.68 -3.06 4.69
C LYS A 274 29.41 -4.18 5.71
N HIS A 275 28.19 -4.72 5.76
CA HIS A 275 27.81 -5.65 6.80
C HIS A 275 28.38 -7.06 6.54
N PRO A 276 29.00 -7.71 7.54
CA PRO A 276 29.63 -9.03 7.35
C PRO A 276 28.63 -10.11 6.93
N ALA A 277 27.38 -10.04 7.42
CA ALA A 277 26.35 -11.02 7.07
C ALA A 277 25.76 -10.84 5.65
N ARG A 278 26.16 -9.83 4.87
CA ARG A 278 25.54 -9.53 3.56
C ARG A 278 25.59 -10.70 2.60
N ALA A 279 26.74 -11.37 2.49
CA ALA A 279 26.89 -12.51 1.57
C ALA A 279 25.96 -13.67 1.94
N ASN A 280 25.88 -13.99 3.23
CA ASN A 280 24.97 -14.99 3.77
C ASN A 280 23.50 -14.61 3.53
N LEU A 281 23.12 -13.36 3.80
CA LEU A 281 21.77 -12.85 3.56
C LEU A 281 21.35 -12.98 2.08
N LEU A 282 22.25 -12.68 1.14
CA LEU A 282 21.98 -12.84 -0.29
C LEU A 282 21.83 -14.32 -0.69
N GLN A 283 22.59 -15.23 -0.08
CA GLN A 283 22.42 -16.67 -0.30
C GLN A 283 21.10 -17.18 0.25
N LEU A 284 20.75 -16.82 1.48
CA LEU A 284 19.46 -17.17 2.10
C LEU A 284 18.28 -16.66 1.26
N ARG A 285 18.34 -15.40 0.79
CA ARG A 285 17.31 -14.83 -0.08
C ARG A 285 17.15 -15.60 -1.38
N LYS A 286 18.25 -15.95 -2.05
CA LYS A 286 18.22 -16.76 -3.29
C LYS A 286 17.59 -18.14 -3.05
N ALA A 287 17.89 -18.77 -1.92
CA ALA A 287 17.31 -20.05 -1.56
C ALA A 287 15.79 -19.97 -1.33
N VAL A 288 15.29 -18.85 -0.79
CA VAL A 288 13.84 -18.58 -0.67
C VAL A 288 13.21 -18.38 -2.04
N GLN A 289 13.82 -17.57 -2.91
CA GLN A 289 13.29 -17.31 -4.26
C GLN A 289 13.22 -18.58 -5.12
N TYR A 290 14.25 -19.43 -5.05
CA TYR A 290 14.27 -20.70 -5.78
C TYR A 290 13.13 -21.63 -5.33
N GLU A 291 12.96 -21.78 -4.01
CA GLU A 291 11.90 -22.61 -3.43
C GLU A 291 10.50 -22.07 -3.76
N SER A 292 10.33 -20.74 -3.67
CA SER A 292 9.08 -20.06 -4.04
C SER A 292 8.72 -20.33 -5.51
N THR A 293 9.69 -20.21 -6.41
CA THR A 293 9.47 -20.42 -7.85
C THR A 293 9.11 -21.89 -8.15
N LEU A 294 9.77 -22.85 -7.50
CA LEU A 294 9.47 -24.27 -7.67
C LEU A 294 8.12 -24.69 -7.08
N GLY A 295 7.72 -24.09 -5.97
CA GLY A 295 6.45 -24.44 -5.31
C GLY A 295 5.22 -23.76 -5.93
N ILE A 296 5.42 -22.67 -6.66
CA ILE A 296 4.34 -21.88 -7.31
C ILE A 296 4.16 -22.26 -8.78
N ALA A 297 5.17 -22.85 -9.43
CA ALA A 297 5.09 -23.40 -10.78
C ALA A 297 4.34 -24.74 -10.81
#